data_AF-A0A1X0KLS6-F1
#
_entry.id   AF-A0A1X0KLS6-F1
#
_cell.length_a   1.000
_cell.length_b   1.000
_cell.length_c   1.000
_cell.angle_alpha   90.00
_cell.angle_beta   90.00
_cell.angle_gamma   90.00
#
_symmetry.space_group_name_H-M   'P 1'
#
loop_
_entity.id
_entity.type
_entity.pdbx_description
1 polymer ?
#
loop_
_entity_poly.entity_id
_entity_poly.type
_entity_poly.pdbx_seq_one_letter_code
_entity_poly.pdbx_strand_id
1 'polypeptide(L)'
;MGEPRLHVAFVCSFNRARSVMAAALFAEQLRERGLSDVVRVSSAGTLAWPGDTADEQACSVLRAHGYPAPAEHRAVSVGPEHLDADLVVALGREHVAGLRERGADGDRLRCVDVRNPVFGTDFEHALVAIEAAMPGLHEWLDERLTAPGFGRLETAVGFRFWTGLPGDVLRSPYYSEISWPTKWSTAACRYHPEHAPPVPDCECGWYADIEVADAIARARGFPRASQDVSRLGLVDAPWSYLVVGKVVLHDVLPFQPRPTQKISPRAEYRARSGGIVELGLLDTAGSPQDMAFGQELSDRYDVEVLDISDRGQLGDFAEGIGV
;
A
#
# COMPACT_ATOMS: atom_id res chain seq x y z
N MET A 1 17.20 -5.00 -12.43
CA MET A 1 16.44 -5.50 -11.28
C MET A 1 17.43 -6.01 -10.24
N GLY A 2 17.45 -5.38 -9.06
CA GLY A 2 18.21 -5.90 -7.92
C GLY A 2 17.53 -7.15 -7.34
N GLU A 3 18.25 -7.92 -6.53
CA GLU A 3 17.64 -9.03 -5.80
C GLU A 3 16.62 -8.50 -4.76
N PRO A 4 15.50 -9.19 -4.55
CA PRO A 4 14.54 -8.83 -3.51
C PRO A 4 15.24 -8.78 -2.15
N ARG A 5 14.98 -7.71 -1.38
CA ARG A 5 15.65 -7.46 -0.09
C ARG A 5 14.97 -8.13 1.09
N LEU A 6 13.70 -8.51 0.94
CA LEU A 6 12.92 -9.22 1.95
C LEU A 6 12.30 -10.47 1.35
N HIS A 7 12.13 -11.49 2.18
CA HIS A 7 11.46 -12.73 1.81
C HIS A 7 10.41 -13.14 2.84
N VAL A 8 9.17 -13.32 2.38
CA VAL A 8 8.06 -13.86 3.17
C VAL A 8 7.66 -15.23 2.62
N ALA A 9 7.64 -16.25 3.48
CA ALA A 9 7.29 -17.62 3.13
C ALA A 9 6.03 -18.09 3.86
N PHE A 10 4.98 -18.41 3.11
CA PHE A 10 3.74 -18.99 3.63
C PHE A 10 3.79 -20.51 3.63
N VAL A 11 3.52 -21.13 4.78
CA VAL A 11 3.61 -22.59 4.94
C VAL A 11 2.28 -23.19 5.36
N CYS A 12 1.86 -24.27 4.70
CA CYS A 12 0.76 -25.12 5.16
C CYS A 12 1.12 -26.61 5.07
N SER A 13 0.13 -27.51 5.07
CA SER A 13 0.39 -28.96 4.98
C SER A 13 0.87 -29.35 3.58
N PHE A 14 0.04 -29.16 2.56
CA PHE A 14 0.27 -29.74 1.22
C PHE A 14 0.72 -28.73 0.16
N ASN A 15 0.75 -27.43 0.49
CA ASN A 15 1.04 -26.35 -0.46
C ASN A 15 0.10 -26.30 -1.67
N ARG A 16 -1.20 -26.53 -1.44
CA ARG A 16 -2.23 -26.51 -2.51
C ARG A 16 -3.37 -25.52 -2.28
N ALA A 17 -3.70 -25.19 -1.02
CA ALA A 17 -4.81 -24.30 -0.69
C ALA A 17 -4.34 -23.08 0.13
N ARG A 18 -4.38 -23.16 1.47
CA ARG A 18 -4.09 -22.04 2.40
C ARG A 18 -2.86 -21.19 2.02
N SER A 19 -1.70 -21.82 1.86
CA SER A 19 -0.45 -21.11 1.55
C SER A 19 -0.40 -20.51 0.16
N VAL A 20 -1.11 -21.12 -0.80
CA VAL A 20 -1.24 -20.61 -2.17
C VAL A 20 -2.12 -19.36 -2.15
N MET A 21 -3.24 -19.41 -1.43
CA MET A 21 -4.15 -18.28 -1.27
C MET A 21 -3.47 -17.10 -0.58
N ALA A 22 -2.78 -17.35 0.54
CA ALA A 22 -2.05 -16.30 1.26
C ALA A 22 -0.92 -15.68 0.43
N ALA A 23 -0.16 -16.50 -0.30
CA ALA A 23 0.90 -16.00 -1.17
C ALA A 23 0.36 -15.18 -2.34
N ALA A 24 -0.72 -15.63 -3.00
CA ALA A 24 -1.34 -14.91 -4.10
C ALA A 24 -1.90 -13.56 -3.65
N LEU A 25 -2.61 -13.56 -2.51
CA LEU A 25 -3.19 -12.36 -1.92
C LEU A 25 -2.12 -11.35 -1.53
N PHE A 26 -1.11 -11.76 -0.75
CA PHE A 26 -0.06 -10.85 -0.31
C PHE A 26 0.81 -10.35 -1.48
N ALA A 27 1.10 -11.20 -2.47
CA ALA A 27 1.82 -10.77 -3.66
C ALA A 27 1.04 -9.71 -4.46
N GLU A 28 -0.28 -9.85 -4.57
CA GLU A 28 -1.12 -8.86 -5.25
C GLU A 28 -1.15 -7.54 -4.48
N GLN A 29 -1.30 -7.58 -3.16
CA GLN A 29 -1.25 -6.38 -2.32
C GLN A 29 0.13 -5.68 -2.37
N LEU A 30 1.23 -6.45 -2.44
CA LEU A 30 2.56 -5.89 -2.66
C LEU A 30 2.68 -5.20 -4.02
N ARG A 31 2.08 -5.77 -5.07
CA ARG A 31 2.03 -5.20 -6.41
C ARG A 31 1.29 -3.87 -6.41
N GLU A 32 0.13 -3.80 -5.76
CA GLU A 32 -0.65 -2.57 -5.61
C GLU A 32 0.11 -1.47 -4.85
N ARG A 33 0.97 -1.87 -3.90
CA ARG A 33 1.86 -0.98 -3.15
C ARG A 33 3.15 -0.62 -3.89
N GLY A 34 3.41 -1.19 -5.07
CA GLY A 34 4.65 -1.00 -5.82
C GLY A 34 5.89 -1.63 -5.17
N LEU A 35 5.72 -2.71 -4.41
CA LEU A 35 6.77 -3.35 -3.61
C LEU A 35 7.21 -4.72 -4.14
N SER A 36 6.75 -5.13 -5.32
CA SER A 36 7.04 -6.45 -5.91
C SER A 36 8.53 -6.74 -6.09
N ASP A 37 9.34 -5.72 -6.42
CA ASP A 37 10.79 -5.88 -6.60
C ASP A 37 11.56 -5.86 -5.27
N VAL A 38 10.90 -5.52 -4.17
CA VAL A 38 11.50 -5.38 -2.84
C VAL A 38 11.25 -6.63 -1.99
N VAL A 39 10.06 -7.22 -2.12
CA VAL A 39 9.62 -8.34 -1.30
C VAL A 39 9.35 -9.56 -2.16
N ARG A 40 10.15 -10.62 -1.98
CA ARG A 40 9.88 -11.93 -2.53
C ARG A 40 8.81 -12.62 -1.69
N VAL A 41 7.80 -13.17 -2.35
CA VAL A 41 6.80 -14.05 -1.73
C VAL A 41 7.00 -15.47 -2.22
N SER A 42 6.98 -16.44 -1.30
CA SER A 42 6.96 -17.86 -1.64
C SER A 42 5.94 -18.61 -0.81
N SER A 43 5.62 -19.84 -1.22
CA SER A 43 4.83 -20.75 -0.40
C SER A 43 5.38 -22.16 -0.44
N ALA A 44 5.18 -22.93 0.65
CA ALA A 44 5.63 -24.31 0.75
C ALA A 44 4.73 -25.17 1.65
N GLY A 45 4.98 -26.48 1.64
CA GLY A 45 4.21 -27.45 2.41
C GLY A 45 5.09 -28.34 3.28
N THR A 46 4.66 -28.57 4.51
CA THR A 46 5.34 -29.47 5.44
C THR A 46 5.27 -30.94 5.00
N LEU A 47 4.22 -31.29 4.25
CA LEU A 47 3.92 -32.61 3.70
C LEU A 47 3.58 -32.53 2.20
N ALA A 48 4.05 -31.48 1.50
CA ALA A 48 3.76 -31.32 0.08
C ALA A 48 4.39 -32.43 -0.76
N TRP A 49 3.64 -32.87 -1.77
CA TRP A 49 4.18 -33.63 -2.88
C TRP A 49 4.62 -32.64 -3.98
N PRO A 50 5.93 -32.53 -4.26
CA PRO A 50 6.41 -31.55 -5.22
C PRO A 50 5.78 -31.71 -6.61
N GLY A 51 5.35 -30.60 -7.21
CA GLY A 51 4.74 -30.59 -8.53
C GLY A 51 3.21 -30.65 -8.56
N ASP A 52 2.55 -30.91 -7.42
CA ASP A 52 1.09 -30.85 -7.35
C ASP A 52 0.58 -29.45 -7.70
N THR A 53 -0.56 -29.36 -8.39
CA THR A 53 -1.20 -28.08 -8.69
C THR A 53 -1.95 -27.53 -7.48
N ALA A 54 -2.20 -26.22 -7.51
CA ALA A 54 -3.11 -25.58 -6.56
C ALA A 54 -4.49 -26.24 -6.59
N ASP A 55 -5.18 -26.25 -5.45
CA ASP A 55 -6.54 -26.75 -5.33
C ASP A 55 -7.48 -25.87 -6.16
N GLU A 56 -8.29 -26.48 -7.01
CA GLU A 56 -9.18 -25.75 -7.91
C GLU A 56 -10.22 -24.91 -7.16
N GLN A 57 -10.66 -25.34 -5.98
CA GLN A 57 -11.58 -24.55 -5.15
C GLN A 57 -10.88 -23.33 -4.57
N ALA A 58 -9.63 -23.46 -4.13
CA ALA A 58 -8.82 -22.31 -3.68
C ALA A 58 -8.63 -21.29 -4.82
N CYS A 59 -8.31 -21.76 -6.03
CA CYS A 59 -8.21 -20.92 -7.22
C CYS A 59 -9.55 -20.30 -7.65
N SER A 60 -10.67 -20.99 -7.42
CA SER A 60 -12.00 -20.46 -7.68
C SER A 60 -12.34 -19.32 -6.72
N VAL A 61 -12.06 -19.50 -5.43
CA VAL A 61 -12.28 -18.49 -4.39
C VAL A 61 -11.41 -17.26 -4.66
N LEU A 62 -10.11 -17.42 -4.94
CA LEU A 62 -9.24 -16.28 -5.29
C LEU A 62 -9.83 -15.44 -6.44
N ARG A 63 -10.21 -16.09 -7.54
CA ARG A 63 -10.81 -15.40 -8.71
C ARG A 63 -12.14 -14.72 -8.38
N ALA A 64 -12.97 -15.35 -7.54
CA ALA A 64 -14.25 -14.79 -7.13
C ALA A 64 -14.10 -13.48 -6.34
N HIS A 65 -12.97 -13.32 -5.63
CA HIS A 65 -12.62 -12.13 -4.87
C HIS A 65 -11.64 -11.20 -5.60
N GLY A 66 -11.45 -11.37 -6.91
CA GLY A 66 -10.62 -10.48 -7.74
C GLY A 66 -9.11 -10.74 -7.67
N TYR A 67 -8.67 -11.74 -6.92
CA TYR A 67 -7.25 -12.09 -6.82
C TYR A 67 -6.81 -13.02 -7.97
N PRO A 68 -5.54 -12.91 -8.42
CA PRO A 68 -5.00 -13.82 -9.41
C PRO A 68 -4.92 -15.25 -8.86
N ALA A 69 -5.47 -16.21 -9.61
CA ALA A 69 -5.22 -17.63 -9.36
C ALA A 69 -3.89 -18.03 -10.03
N PRO A 70 -2.90 -18.55 -9.28
CA PRO A 70 -1.59 -18.85 -9.83
C PRO A 70 -1.63 -20.15 -10.66
N ALA A 71 -1.93 -20.02 -11.95
CA ALA A 71 -2.04 -21.15 -12.89
C ALA A 71 -0.76 -21.99 -12.98
N GLU A 72 0.39 -21.34 -12.80
CA GLU A 72 1.72 -21.97 -12.84
C GLU A 72 2.17 -22.52 -11.49
N HIS A 73 1.36 -22.39 -10.43
CA HIS A 73 1.72 -22.90 -9.10
C HIS A 73 2.05 -24.39 -9.15
N ARG A 74 3.17 -24.74 -8.54
CA ARG A 74 3.59 -26.11 -8.29
C ARG A 74 3.96 -26.22 -6.83
N ALA A 75 3.33 -27.19 -6.16
CA ALA A 75 3.60 -27.45 -4.77
C ALA A 75 5.09 -27.73 -4.57
N VAL A 76 5.65 -27.20 -3.48
CA VAL A 76 7.02 -27.48 -3.06
C VAL A 76 7.04 -27.87 -1.60
N SER A 77 7.93 -28.80 -1.24
CA SER A 77 8.19 -29.11 0.15
C SER A 77 8.95 -27.94 0.78
N VAL A 78 8.67 -27.65 2.05
CA VAL A 78 9.47 -26.69 2.82
C VAL A 78 10.95 -27.09 2.73
N GLY A 79 11.82 -26.12 2.60
CA GLY A 79 13.26 -26.28 2.39
C GLY A 79 14.04 -25.12 3.02
N PRO A 80 15.38 -25.13 3.00
CA PRO A 80 16.21 -24.09 3.60
C PRO A 80 15.81 -22.68 3.18
N GLU A 81 15.52 -22.45 1.90
CA GLU A 81 15.13 -21.13 1.41
C GLU A 81 13.84 -20.61 2.07
N HIS A 82 12.93 -21.50 2.45
CA HIS A 82 11.69 -21.14 3.12
C HIS A 82 11.89 -20.88 4.62
N LEU A 83 12.83 -21.59 5.24
CA LEU A 83 13.13 -21.50 6.67
C LEU A 83 14.00 -20.27 6.98
N ASP A 84 14.84 -19.87 6.03
CA ASP A 84 15.75 -18.73 6.13
C ASP A 84 15.06 -17.39 5.78
N ALA A 85 13.79 -17.42 5.36
CA ALA A 85 13.01 -16.24 5.05
C ALA A 85 12.97 -15.24 6.22
N ASP A 86 12.87 -13.95 5.91
CA ASP A 86 12.77 -12.89 6.92
C ASP A 86 11.49 -13.00 7.76
N LEU A 87 10.45 -13.61 7.18
CA LEU A 87 9.21 -13.99 7.86
C LEU A 87 8.70 -15.33 7.33
N VAL A 88 8.50 -16.29 8.25
CA VAL A 88 7.83 -17.56 7.97
C VAL A 88 6.43 -17.51 8.58
N VAL A 89 5.40 -17.67 7.76
CA VAL A 89 4.00 -17.63 8.18
C VAL A 89 3.40 -19.03 8.12
N ALA A 90 3.26 -19.68 9.27
CA ALA A 90 2.55 -20.95 9.42
C ALA A 90 1.03 -20.72 9.38
N LEU A 91 0.34 -21.35 8.43
CA LEU A 91 -1.10 -21.25 8.24
C LEU A 91 -1.82 -22.41 8.93
N GLY A 92 -1.68 -22.44 10.25
CA GLY A 92 -2.17 -23.49 11.13
C GLY A 92 -1.20 -23.74 12.27
N ARG A 93 -1.73 -23.87 13.50
CA ARG A 93 -0.92 -24.15 14.69
C ARG A 93 -0.18 -25.48 14.58
N GLU A 94 -0.74 -26.41 13.81
CA GLU A 94 -0.19 -27.74 13.59
C GLU A 94 1.18 -27.72 12.89
N HIS A 95 1.54 -26.65 12.17
CA HIS A 95 2.82 -26.56 11.45
C HIS A 95 3.96 -26.00 12.32
N VAL A 96 3.64 -25.27 13.40
CA VAL A 96 4.62 -24.47 14.15
C VAL A 96 5.71 -25.34 14.79
N ALA A 97 5.34 -26.43 15.46
CA ALA A 97 6.30 -27.32 16.10
C ALA A 97 7.24 -27.96 15.06
N GLY A 98 6.67 -28.52 13.99
CA GLY A 98 7.46 -29.14 12.91
C GLY A 98 8.37 -28.15 12.18
N LEU A 99 7.95 -26.89 12.00
CA LEU A 99 8.80 -25.86 11.39
C LEU A 99 9.99 -25.49 12.29
N ARG A 100 9.77 -25.38 13.61
CA ARG A 100 10.85 -25.14 14.57
C ARG A 100 11.85 -26.29 14.62
N GLU A 101 11.36 -27.53 14.67
CA GLU A 101 12.21 -28.73 14.64
C GLU A 101 13.07 -28.80 13.37
N ARG A 102 12.57 -28.25 12.27
CA ARG A 102 13.29 -28.18 11.00
C ARG A 102 14.23 -26.99 10.87
N GLY A 103 14.29 -26.11 11.88
CA GLY A 103 15.24 -25.01 11.95
C GLY A 103 14.67 -23.60 11.68
N ALA A 104 13.35 -23.44 11.58
CA ALA A 104 12.77 -22.10 11.49
C ALA A 104 13.08 -21.28 12.75
N ASP A 105 13.63 -20.09 12.57
CA ASP A 105 13.89 -19.15 13.65
C ASP A 105 12.57 -18.73 14.34
N GLY A 106 12.51 -18.92 15.65
CA GLY A 106 11.32 -18.59 16.45
C GLY A 106 10.94 -17.10 16.39
N ASP A 107 11.92 -16.22 16.19
CA ASP A 107 11.69 -14.78 16.10
C ASP A 107 11.09 -14.37 14.75
N ARG A 108 11.30 -15.19 13.72
CA ARG A 108 10.78 -14.99 12.34
C ARG A 108 9.56 -15.85 12.04
N LEU A 109 9.22 -16.80 12.90
CA LEU A 109 8.05 -17.65 12.74
C LEU A 109 6.80 -16.98 13.33
N ARG A 110 5.77 -16.80 12.52
CA ARG A 110 4.44 -16.35 12.93
C ARG A 110 3.39 -17.41 12.56
N CYS A 111 2.29 -17.42 13.29
CA CYS A 111 1.18 -18.34 13.06
C CYS A 111 -0.09 -17.55 12.79
N VAL A 112 -0.75 -17.86 11.69
CA VAL A 112 -2.11 -17.43 11.40
C VAL A 112 -2.98 -18.67 11.48
N ASP A 113 -3.96 -18.66 12.37
CA ASP A 113 -4.79 -19.83 12.68
C ASP A 113 -5.88 -20.02 11.62
N VAL A 114 -5.49 -20.62 10.48
CA VAL A 114 -6.40 -20.88 9.36
C VAL A 114 -6.80 -22.35 9.37
N ARG A 115 -8.09 -22.61 9.55
CA ARG A 115 -8.67 -23.96 9.46
C ARG A 115 -8.33 -24.57 8.11
N ASN A 116 -7.89 -25.83 8.10
CA ASN A 116 -7.65 -26.55 6.85
C ASN A 116 -8.96 -26.74 6.07
N PRO A 117 -9.10 -26.18 4.85
CA PRO A 117 -10.31 -26.33 4.09
C PRO A 117 -10.42 -27.74 3.50
N VAL A 118 -11.64 -28.30 3.50
CA VAL A 118 -11.89 -29.63 2.96
C VAL A 118 -12.85 -29.57 1.76
N PHE A 119 -13.96 -28.84 1.86
CA PHE A 119 -14.89 -28.65 0.74
C PHE A 119 -15.72 -27.38 0.86
N GLY A 120 -16.15 -26.85 -0.29
CA GLY A 120 -17.16 -25.79 -0.37
C GLY A 120 -16.76 -24.54 0.41
N THR A 121 -17.63 -24.12 1.34
CA THR A 121 -17.49 -22.86 2.09
C THR A 121 -16.27 -22.81 3.00
N ASP A 122 -15.59 -23.94 3.25
CA ASP A 122 -14.34 -23.93 4.01
C ASP A 122 -13.26 -23.07 3.35
N PHE A 123 -13.21 -23.03 2.02
CA PHE A 123 -12.23 -22.23 1.28
C PHE A 123 -12.49 -20.72 1.42
N GLU A 124 -13.76 -20.32 1.45
CA GLU A 124 -14.15 -18.94 1.74
C GLU A 124 -13.75 -18.53 3.15
N HIS A 125 -14.03 -19.39 4.15
CA HIS A 125 -13.59 -19.13 5.52
C HIS A 125 -12.05 -19.05 5.64
N ALA A 126 -11.33 -19.85 4.86
CA ALA A 126 -9.87 -19.78 4.82
C ALA A 126 -9.40 -18.45 4.22
N LEU A 127 -10.02 -17.96 3.13
CA LEU A 127 -9.71 -16.65 2.56
C LEU A 127 -9.95 -15.53 3.59
N VAL A 128 -11.13 -15.50 4.21
CA VAL A 128 -11.48 -14.48 5.21
C VAL A 128 -10.47 -14.45 6.37
N ALA A 129 -10.04 -15.62 6.86
CA ALA A 129 -9.04 -15.69 7.92
C ALA A 129 -7.66 -15.20 7.47
N ILE A 130 -7.29 -15.44 6.21
CA ILE A 130 -6.05 -14.95 5.59
C ILE A 130 -6.11 -13.43 5.43
N GLU A 131 -7.20 -12.89 4.88
CA GLU A 131 -7.42 -11.44 4.72
C GLU A 131 -7.34 -10.70 6.05
N ALA A 132 -7.97 -11.24 7.09
CA ALA A 132 -7.92 -10.66 8.43
C ALA A 132 -6.50 -10.57 9.01
N ALA A 133 -5.55 -11.37 8.51
CA ALA A 133 -4.15 -11.33 8.95
C ALA A 133 -3.28 -10.35 8.14
N MET A 134 -3.72 -9.92 6.95
CA MET A 134 -2.95 -9.04 6.07
C MET A 134 -2.55 -7.70 6.70
N PRO A 135 -3.41 -7.01 7.46
CA PRO A 135 -3.01 -5.77 8.13
C PRO A 135 -1.78 -5.94 9.02
N GLY A 136 -1.68 -7.04 9.77
CA GLY A 136 -0.50 -7.32 10.61
C GLY A 136 0.76 -7.70 9.83
N LEU A 137 0.60 -8.33 8.66
CA LEU A 137 1.72 -8.62 7.74
C LEU A 137 2.24 -7.33 7.09
N HIS A 138 1.35 -6.42 6.72
CA HIS A 138 1.69 -5.11 6.19
C HIS A 138 2.35 -4.23 7.26
N GLU A 139 1.88 -4.25 8.51
CA GLU A 139 2.52 -3.56 9.62
C GLU A 139 3.96 -4.06 9.85
N TRP A 140 4.15 -5.39 9.88
CA TRP A 140 5.50 -5.97 9.96
C TRP A 140 6.39 -5.47 8.81
N LEU A 141 5.86 -5.44 7.58
CA LEU A 141 6.61 -4.97 6.43
C LEU A 141 7.00 -3.51 6.57
N ASP A 142 6.07 -2.66 6.99
CA ASP A 142 6.30 -1.21 7.16
C ASP A 142 7.36 -0.92 8.21
N GLU A 143 7.36 -1.68 9.31
CA GLU A 143 8.43 -1.64 10.31
C GLU A 143 9.80 -1.99 9.71
N ARG A 144 9.86 -2.98 8.80
CA ARG A 144 11.12 -3.35 8.12
C ARG A 144 11.57 -2.30 7.11
N LEU A 145 10.64 -1.75 6.32
CA LEU A 145 10.94 -0.73 5.32
C LEU A 145 11.45 0.57 5.95
N THR A 146 10.95 0.91 7.14
CA THR A 146 11.35 2.11 7.89
C THR A 146 12.52 1.89 8.84
N ALA A 147 13.01 0.65 8.98
CA ALA A 147 14.14 0.34 9.84
C ALA A 147 15.43 1.06 9.38
N PRO A 148 16.27 1.52 10.32
CA PRO A 148 17.55 2.12 9.98
C PRO A 148 18.39 1.20 9.09
N GLY A 149 18.88 1.74 7.97
CA GLY A 149 19.75 1.01 7.05
C GLY A 149 19.03 0.22 5.95
N PHE A 150 17.69 0.16 5.93
CA PHE A 150 16.96 -0.49 4.82
C PHE A 150 17.25 0.18 3.47
N GLY A 151 17.35 1.50 3.47
CA GLY A 151 17.68 2.31 2.31
C GLY A 151 16.46 2.69 1.47
N ARG A 152 16.70 3.15 0.26
CA ARG A 152 15.65 3.68 -0.63
C ARG A 152 14.94 2.58 -1.40
N LEU A 153 13.72 2.86 -1.83
CA LEU A 153 12.97 2.07 -2.80
C LEU A 153 13.07 2.79 -4.15
N GLU A 154 13.16 2.01 -5.22
CA GLU A 154 13.13 2.57 -6.58
C GLU A 154 11.76 3.17 -6.88
N THR A 155 10.71 2.43 -6.54
CA THR A 155 9.31 2.83 -6.68
C THR A 155 8.49 2.48 -5.44
N ALA A 156 7.40 3.19 -5.22
CA ALA A 156 6.33 2.84 -4.29
C ALA A 156 5.03 3.50 -4.71
N VAL A 157 3.90 2.94 -4.29
CA VAL A 157 2.59 3.59 -4.41
C VAL A 157 2.18 4.12 -3.04
N GLY A 158 1.71 5.37 -3.00
CA GLY A 158 1.18 5.98 -1.79
C GLY A 158 0.03 6.94 -2.10
N PHE A 159 -0.42 7.65 -1.07
CA PHE A 159 -1.56 8.54 -1.14
C PHE A 159 -1.19 9.93 -0.64
N ARG A 160 -1.67 10.95 -1.36
CA ARG A 160 -1.46 12.34 -0.99
C ARG A 160 -2.77 13.08 -0.99
N PHE A 161 -2.79 14.19 -0.28
CA PHE A 161 -3.87 15.15 -0.39
C PHE A 161 -3.36 16.55 -0.70
N TRP A 162 -4.21 17.31 -1.37
CA TRP A 162 -3.98 18.67 -1.86
C TRP A 162 -5.19 19.54 -1.58
N THR A 163 -4.98 20.85 -1.66
CA THR A 163 -6.05 21.83 -1.79
C THR A 163 -6.24 22.20 -3.26
N GLY A 164 -7.50 22.30 -3.69
CA GLY A 164 -7.90 22.66 -5.04
C GLY A 164 -8.71 23.95 -5.11
N LEU A 165 -8.50 24.71 -6.17
CA LEU A 165 -9.28 25.90 -6.54
C LEU A 165 -9.55 25.84 -8.05
N PRO A 166 -10.80 26.07 -8.52
CA PRO A 166 -11.09 26.08 -9.95
C PRO A 166 -10.17 27.03 -10.72
N GLY A 167 -9.67 26.57 -11.86
CA GLY A 167 -8.70 27.29 -12.70
C GLY A 167 -7.23 27.21 -12.21
N ASP A 168 -6.96 26.71 -11.00
CA ASP A 168 -5.61 26.63 -10.43
C ASP A 168 -5.07 25.19 -10.37
N VAL A 169 -3.78 25.05 -10.12
CA VAL A 169 -3.11 23.76 -9.91
C VAL A 169 -3.35 23.25 -8.49
N LEU A 170 -3.23 21.94 -8.28
CA LEU A 170 -3.21 21.35 -6.95
C LEU A 170 -2.03 21.91 -6.15
N ARG A 171 -2.29 22.28 -4.89
CA ARG A 171 -1.30 22.90 -4.00
C ARG A 171 -1.12 22.10 -2.72
N SER A 172 0.08 22.22 -2.16
CA SER A 172 0.36 21.68 -0.84
C SER A 172 -0.54 22.36 0.19
N PRO A 173 -1.24 21.57 1.03
CA PRO A 173 -2.10 22.10 2.08
C PRO A 173 -1.30 22.96 3.08
N TYR A 174 -0.06 22.59 3.37
CA TYR A 174 0.74 23.26 4.39
C TYR A 174 1.56 24.46 3.87
N TYR A 175 1.80 24.52 2.55
CA TYR A 175 2.67 25.52 1.92
C TYR A 175 2.15 25.81 0.49
N SER A 176 1.26 26.79 0.34
CA SER A 176 0.53 27.02 -0.93
C SER A 176 1.43 27.40 -2.11
N GLU A 177 2.65 27.89 -1.85
CA GLU A 177 3.67 28.14 -2.85
C GLU A 177 4.23 26.86 -3.48
N ILE A 178 4.09 25.72 -2.79
CA ILE A 178 4.46 24.41 -3.29
C ILE A 178 3.27 23.84 -4.05
N SER A 179 3.40 23.71 -5.37
CA SER A 179 2.33 23.25 -6.26
C SER A 179 2.70 21.99 -7.03
N TRP A 180 1.66 21.36 -7.60
CA TRP A 180 1.76 20.18 -8.46
C TRP A 180 1.23 20.55 -9.86
N PRO A 181 2.08 21.11 -10.74
CA PRO A 181 1.60 21.81 -11.93
C PRO A 181 1.08 20.90 -13.04
N THR A 182 1.59 19.68 -13.13
CA THR A 182 1.23 18.69 -14.17
C THR A 182 1.09 17.31 -13.53
N LYS A 183 0.71 16.26 -14.29
CA LYS A 183 0.61 14.88 -13.77
C LYS A 183 1.84 14.45 -12.96
N TRP A 184 3.02 14.87 -13.41
CA TRP A 184 4.31 14.53 -12.82
C TRP A 184 4.95 15.73 -12.13
N SER A 185 5.49 15.52 -10.94
CA SER A 185 6.18 16.58 -10.21
C SER A 185 7.45 16.07 -9.54
N THR A 186 8.50 16.89 -9.53
CA THR A 186 9.77 16.62 -8.86
C THR A 186 9.92 17.57 -7.68
N ALA A 187 10.27 17.03 -6.52
CA ALA A 187 10.43 17.81 -5.31
C ALA A 187 11.69 18.67 -5.39
N ALA A 188 11.56 19.92 -4.99
CA ALA A 188 12.68 20.82 -4.70
C ALA A 188 12.75 21.04 -3.18
N CYS A 189 13.97 21.22 -2.66
CA CYS A 189 14.12 21.62 -1.26
C CYS A 189 13.95 23.13 -1.13
N ARG A 190 13.06 23.55 -0.23
CA ARG A 190 12.80 24.96 0.08
C ARG A 190 14.01 25.69 0.68
N TYR A 191 14.81 24.97 1.46
CA TYR A 191 15.87 25.56 2.29
C TYR A 191 17.26 25.44 1.66
N HIS A 192 17.47 24.43 0.81
CA HIS A 192 18.78 24.02 0.30
C HIS A 192 18.67 23.65 -1.19
N PRO A 193 18.88 24.60 -2.12
CA PRO A 193 18.74 24.36 -3.56
C PRO A 193 19.62 23.22 -4.11
N GLU A 194 20.72 22.92 -3.44
CA GLU A 194 21.66 21.84 -3.76
C GLU A 194 21.16 20.44 -3.40
N HIS A 195 20.12 20.32 -2.57
CA HIS A 195 19.59 19.03 -2.19
C HIS A 195 18.97 18.31 -3.38
N ALA A 196 19.25 17.01 -3.46
CA ALA A 196 18.50 16.03 -4.24
C ALA A 196 17.51 15.32 -3.29
N PRO A 197 16.25 15.78 -3.18
CA PRO A 197 15.32 15.21 -2.22
C PRO A 197 14.99 13.75 -2.55
N PRO A 198 14.57 12.95 -1.54
CA PRO A 198 14.62 13.26 -0.11
C PRO A 198 16.05 13.15 0.44
N VAL A 199 16.52 14.10 1.24
CA VAL A 199 17.82 14.00 1.95
C VAL A 199 17.56 13.57 3.39
N PRO A 200 18.37 12.66 3.98
CA PRO A 200 18.32 12.36 5.42
C PRO A 200 18.43 13.65 6.25
N ASP A 201 17.71 13.71 7.36
CA ASP A 201 17.67 14.87 8.29
C ASP A 201 17.18 16.22 7.72
N CYS A 202 16.76 16.26 6.45
CA CYS A 202 16.01 17.37 5.87
C CYS A 202 14.52 16.99 5.75
N GLU A 203 13.60 17.95 5.71
CA GLU A 203 12.16 17.73 5.45
C GLU A 203 11.80 17.87 3.95
N CYS A 204 12.78 17.75 3.05
CA CYS A 204 12.54 17.90 1.62
C CYS A 204 11.97 16.63 0.97
N GLY A 205 11.20 16.78 -0.10
CA GLY A 205 10.65 15.64 -0.84
C GLY A 205 9.14 15.63 -0.83
N TRP A 206 8.62 14.67 -1.57
CA TRP A 206 7.19 14.45 -1.68
C TRP A 206 6.71 13.45 -0.63
N TYR A 207 6.00 13.95 0.39
CA TYR A 207 5.35 13.15 1.41
C TYR A 207 4.12 12.44 0.87
N ALA A 208 3.96 11.16 1.19
CA ALA A 208 2.74 10.41 0.92
C ALA A 208 2.47 9.42 2.05
N ASP A 209 1.20 9.30 2.41
CA ASP A 209 0.71 8.23 3.26
C ASP A 209 0.83 6.88 2.54
N ILE A 210 1.08 5.81 3.30
CA ILE A 210 1.03 4.44 2.76
C ILE A 210 -0.41 4.02 2.50
N GLU A 211 -1.31 4.36 3.43
CA GLU A 211 -2.72 3.97 3.41
C GLU A 211 -3.62 5.15 3.03
N VAL A 212 -4.59 4.91 2.15
CA VAL A 212 -5.55 5.94 1.72
C VAL A 212 -6.37 6.48 2.89
N ALA A 213 -6.71 5.63 3.86
CA ALA A 213 -7.48 6.02 5.04
C ALA A 213 -6.75 7.09 5.87
N ASP A 214 -5.42 7.01 5.96
CA ASP A 214 -4.61 7.98 6.69
C ASP A 214 -4.56 9.34 5.94
N ALA A 215 -4.43 9.31 4.61
CA ALA A 215 -4.51 10.51 3.78
C ALA A 215 -5.90 11.20 3.88
N ILE A 216 -6.99 10.43 3.82
CA ILE A 216 -8.35 10.93 3.98
C ILE A 216 -8.56 11.52 5.38
N ALA A 217 -8.14 10.81 6.43
CA ALA A 217 -8.25 11.29 7.80
C ALA A 217 -7.49 12.62 8.00
N ARG A 218 -6.31 12.73 7.38
CA ARG A 218 -5.49 13.96 7.39
C ARG A 218 -6.18 15.09 6.64
N ALA A 219 -6.71 14.82 5.44
CA ALA A 219 -7.44 15.80 4.65
C ALA A 219 -8.65 16.35 5.43
N ARG A 220 -9.47 15.48 6.04
CA ARG A 220 -10.60 15.87 6.91
C ARG A 220 -10.16 16.61 8.18
N GLY A 221 -8.95 16.35 8.66
CA GLY A 221 -8.35 17.04 9.81
C GLY A 221 -7.72 18.40 9.47
N PHE A 222 -7.50 18.70 8.20
CA PHE A 222 -6.75 19.85 7.72
C PHE A 222 -7.64 21.07 7.42
N PRO A 223 -7.26 22.27 7.90
CA PRO A 223 -7.38 22.76 9.27
C PRO A 223 -8.83 23.13 9.64
N ARG A 224 -9.23 22.75 10.86
CA ARG A 224 -10.50 23.15 11.52
C ARG A 224 -10.68 24.68 11.64
N ALA A 225 -9.62 25.43 11.95
CA ALA A 225 -9.74 26.89 12.17
C ALA A 225 -10.15 27.67 10.92
N SER A 226 -9.64 27.33 9.73
CA SER A 226 -10.03 28.00 8.48
C SER A 226 -11.43 27.59 8.03
N GLN A 227 -11.83 26.32 8.21
CA GLN A 227 -13.20 25.89 7.94
C GLN A 227 -14.22 26.50 8.92
N ASP A 228 -13.90 26.58 10.21
CA ASP A 228 -14.79 27.15 11.23
C ASP A 228 -14.96 28.67 11.03
N VAL A 229 -13.87 29.39 10.76
CA VAL A 229 -13.91 30.85 10.49
C VAL A 229 -14.55 31.16 9.13
N SER A 230 -14.38 30.29 8.12
CA SER A 230 -15.07 30.41 6.82
C SER A 230 -16.55 30.07 6.90
N ARG A 231 -16.94 29.04 7.66
CA ARG A 231 -18.35 28.73 7.97
C ARG A 231 -19.04 29.84 8.77
N LEU A 232 -18.29 30.57 9.60
CA LEU A 232 -18.75 31.76 10.29
C LEU A 232 -18.79 33.02 9.40
N GLY A 233 -18.36 32.93 8.13
CA GLY A 233 -18.37 34.03 7.16
C GLY A 233 -17.35 35.13 7.47
N LEU A 234 -16.32 34.84 8.27
CA LEU A 234 -15.34 35.82 8.74
C LEU A 234 -14.14 35.94 7.80
N VAL A 235 -13.74 34.84 7.13
CA VAL A 235 -12.64 34.79 6.14
C VAL A 235 -12.94 33.69 5.12
N ASP A 236 -12.80 33.96 3.82
CA ASP A 236 -12.91 32.92 2.80
C ASP A 236 -11.74 31.94 2.89
N ALA A 237 -12.01 30.63 2.82
CA ALA A 237 -10.94 29.64 2.68
C ALA A 237 -10.19 29.90 1.37
N PRO A 238 -8.84 29.88 1.35
CA PRO A 238 -8.09 30.11 0.11
C PRO A 238 -8.11 28.92 -0.86
N TRP A 239 -9.02 27.96 -0.64
CA TRP A 239 -9.26 26.78 -1.46
C TRP A 239 -10.74 26.40 -1.40
N SER A 240 -11.25 25.75 -2.45
CA SER A 240 -12.65 25.30 -2.54
C SER A 240 -12.81 23.80 -2.34
N TYR A 241 -11.76 23.02 -2.62
CA TYR A 241 -11.83 21.56 -2.63
C TYR A 241 -10.67 20.94 -1.85
N LEU A 242 -10.95 19.82 -1.19
CA LEU A 242 -9.94 18.86 -0.73
C LEU A 242 -9.88 17.74 -1.75
N VAL A 243 -8.66 17.43 -2.19
CA VAL A 243 -8.41 16.41 -3.22
C VAL A 243 -7.46 15.40 -2.63
N VAL A 244 -7.83 14.13 -2.62
CA VAL A 244 -6.94 13.01 -2.26
C VAL A 244 -6.57 12.30 -3.56
N GLY A 245 -5.38 11.72 -3.66
CA GLY A 245 -5.00 10.98 -4.85
C GLY A 245 -3.97 9.90 -4.60
N LYS A 246 -4.07 8.85 -5.42
CA LYS A 246 -3.10 7.77 -5.53
C LYS A 246 -1.93 8.27 -6.36
N VAL A 247 -0.71 8.09 -5.87
CA VAL A 247 0.52 8.52 -6.53
C VAL A 247 1.49 7.37 -6.66
N VAL A 248 2.11 7.25 -7.82
CA VAL A 248 3.35 6.50 -7.99
C VAL A 248 4.52 7.40 -7.62
N LEU A 249 5.47 6.88 -6.86
CA LEU A 249 6.60 7.61 -6.30
C LEU A 249 7.90 6.99 -6.77
N HIS A 250 8.91 7.81 -7.03
CA HIS A 250 10.24 7.35 -7.42
C HIS A 250 11.32 7.89 -6.50
N ASP A 251 12.36 7.07 -6.30
CA ASP A 251 13.47 7.34 -5.38
C ASP A 251 12.92 7.67 -3.98
N VAL A 252 12.34 6.63 -3.39
CA VAL A 252 11.48 6.70 -2.20
C VAL A 252 12.28 6.36 -0.96
N LEU A 253 12.14 7.19 0.07
CA LEU A 253 12.61 6.96 1.42
C LEU A 253 11.39 6.68 2.31
N PRO A 254 11.16 5.41 2.70
CA PRO A 254 10.26 5.11 3.80
C PRO A 254 10.83 5.70 5.07
N PHE A 255 10.01 6.36 5.87
CA PHE A 255 10.45 6.88 7.16
C PHE A 255 9.29 6.87 8.17
N GLN A 256 9.66 6.75 9.44
CA GLN A 256 8.72 6.94 10.53
C GLN A 256 8.79 8.40 11.00
N PRO A 257 7.67 9.14 10.97
CA PRO A 257 7.61 10.48 11.50
C PRO A 257 7.99 10.57 12.97
N ARG A 258 8.70 11.65 13.34
CA ARG A 258 9.00 11.93 14.74
C ARG A 258 7.70 12.35 15.45
N PRO A 259 7.50 12.04 16.75
CA PRO A 259 6.31 12.44 17.50
C PRO A 259 6.01 13.95 17.50
N THR A 260 7.02 14.77 17.24
CA THR A 260 6.91 16.24 17.16
C THR A 260 6.38 16.74 15.82
N GLN A 261 6.35 15.90 14.79
CA GLN A 261 5.87 16.29 13.46
C GLN A 261 4.34 16.24 13.44
N LYS A 262 3.72 17.24 12.80
CA LYS A 262 2.25 17.32 12.62
C LYS A 262 1.78 16.47 11.43
N ILE A 263 2.25 15.22 11.36
CA ILE A 263 1.91 14.23 10.33
C ILE A 263 1.52 12.90 11.00
N SER A 264 1.12 11.88 10.25
CA SER A 264 0.70 10.60 10.83
C SER A 264 1.84 9.99 11.66
N PRO A 265 1.57 9.37 12.82
CA PRO A 265 2.63 8.66 13.55
C PRO A 265 3.04 7.35 12.88
N ARG A 266 2.31 6.91 11.85
CA ARG A 266 2.60 5.69 11.07
C ARG A 266 3.65 5.98 10.00
N ALA A 267 4.21 4.92 9.43
CA ALA A 267 5.18 5.01 8.35
C ALA A 267 4.61 5.83 7.16
N GLU A 268 5.44 6.70 6.60
CA GLU A 268 5.13 7.50 5.41
C GLU A 268 6.26 7.34 4.39
N TYR A 269 5.95 7.69 3.14
CA TYR A 269 6.95 7.83 2.09
C TYR A 269 7.37 9.27 1.92
N ARG A 270 8.66 9.49 1.68
CA ARG A 270 9.18 10.69 1.04
C ARG A 270 9.81 10.33 -0.28
N ALA A 271 9.48 11.02 -1.35
CA ALA A 271 9.97 10.69 -2.69
C ALA A 271 10.64 11.88 -3.38
N ARG A 272 11.49 11.58 -4.37
CA ARG A 272 12.11 12.59 -5.23
C ARG A 272 11.12 13.15 -6.23
N SER A 273 10.36 12.26 -6.86
CA SER A 273 9.33 12.60 -7.82
C SER A 273 8.10 11.73 -7.61
N GLY A 274 6.97 12.19 -8.14
CA GLY A 274 5.77 11.38 -8.18
C GLY A 274 4.91 11.72 -9.38
N GLY A 275 4.05 10.77 -9.74
CA GLY A 275 3.03 10.89 -10.77
C GLY A 275 1.66 10.63 -10.16
N ILE A 276 0.69 11.47 -10.51
CA ILE A 276 -0.71 11.24 -10.14
C ILE A 276 -1.24 10.09 -11.00
N VAL A 277 -1.84 9.10 -10.33
CA VAL A 277 -2.48 7.94 -10.96
C VAL A 277 -3.99 8.12 -11.01
N GLU A 278 -4.57 8.55 -9.89
CA GLU A 278 -6.01 8.72 -9.70
C GLU A 278 -6.24 9.83 -8.67
N LEU A 279 -7.32 10.60 -8.83
CA LEU A 279 -7.73 11.63 -7.89
C LEU A 279 -9.14 11.35 -7.36
N GLY A 280 -9.42 11.89 -6.18
CA GLY A 280 -10.71 11.83 -5.51
C GLY A 280 -11.05 13.18 -4.90
N LEU A 281 -12.24 13.71 -5.22
CA LEU A 281 -12.81 14.86 -4.54
C LEU A 281 -13.45 14.41 -3.22
N LEU A 282 -13.07 15.07 -2.13
CA LEU A 282 -13.46 14.69 -0.79
C LEU A 282 -14.56 15.62 -0.25
N ASP A 283 -15.57 15.01 0.36
CA ASP A 283 -16.69 15.66 1.06
C ASP A 283 -17.47 16.67 0.18
N THR A 284 -17.64 16.33 -1.11
CA THR A 284 -18.45 17.08 -2.09
C THR A 284 -19.93 16.74 -2.01
N ALA A 285 -20.78 17.63 -2.54
CA ALA A 285 -22.24 17.42 -2.58
C ALA A 285 -22.74 16.83 -3.91
N GLY A 286 -21.83 16.52 -4.83
CA GLY A 286 -22.16 16.09 -6.19
C GLY A 286 -22.84 17.18 -7.02
N SER A 287 -22.56 18.46 -6.72
CA SER A 287 -23.15 19.59 -7.44
C SER A 287 -22.57 19.71 -8.86
N PRO A 288 -23.25 20.43 -9.79
CA PRO A 288 -22.69 20.71 -11.11
C PRO A 288 -21.33 21.41 -11.05
N GLN A 289 -21.08 22.21 -10.01
CA GLN A 289 -19.78 22.84 -9.77
C GLN A 289 -18.71 21.81 -9.41
N ASP A 290 -19.04 20.84 -8.55
CA ASP A 290 -18.13 19.76 -8.15
C ASP A 290 -17.76 18.88 -9.34
N MET A 291 -18.75 18.53 -10.17
CA MET A 291 -18.53 17.78 -11.40
C MET A 291 -17.64 18.54 -12.39
N ALA A 292 -17.86 19.85 -12.56
CA ALA A 292 -17.04 20.68 -13.45
C ALA A 292 -15.59 20.77 -12.95
N PHE A 293 -15.39 20.91 -11.64
CA PHE A 293 -14.05 20.90 -11.05
C PHE A 293 -13.36 19.53 -11.21
N GLY A 294 -14.09 18.43 -11.00
CA GLY A 294 -13.59 17.09 -11.25
C GLY A 294 -13.14 16.89 -12.70
N GLN A 295 -13.93 17.34 -13.67
CA GLN A 295 -13.55 17.31 -15.08
C GLN A 295 -12.32 18.16 -15.37
N GLU A 296 -12.22 19.36 -14.77
CA GLU A 296 -11.03 20.22 -14.92
C GLU A 296 -9.75 19.52 -14.44
N LEU A 297 -9.80 18.86 -13.29
CA LEU A 297 -8.66 18.08 -12.79
C LEU A 297 -8.34 16.89 -13.70
N SER A 298 -9.37 16.20 -14.19
CA SER A 298 -9.20 15.07 -15.12
C SER A 298 -8.48 15.50 -16.39
N ASP A 299 -8.92 16.60 -17.02
CA ASP A 299 -8.31 17.15 -18.23
C ASP A 299 -6.89 17.65 -17.98
N ARG A 300 -6.64 18.28 -16.83
CA ARG A 300 -5.33 18.87 -16.48
C ARG A 300 -4.28 17.79 -16.20
N TYR A 301 -4.66 16.76 -15.47
CA TYR A 301 -3.74 15.73 -14.98
C TYR A 301 -3.78 14.44 -15.79
N ASP A 302 -4.72 14.30 -16.74
CA ASP A 302 -4.91 13.11 -17.57
C ASP A 302 -5.07 11.85 -16.71
N VAL A 303 -6.03 11.90 -15.78
CA VAL A 303 -6.34 10.85 -14.81
C VAL A 303 -7.84 10.81 -14.52
N GLU A 304 -8.30 9.68 -14.00
CA GLU A 304 -9.66 9.56 -13.47
C GLU A 304 -9.79 10.37 -12.18
N VAL A 305 -10.97 10.99 -12.02
CA VAL A 305 -11.32 11.78 -10.83
C VAL A 305 -12.66 11.28 -10.29
N LEU A 306 -12.61 10.70 -9.10
CA LEU A 306 -13.75 10.10 -8.42
C LEU A 306 -14.37 11.05 -7.39
N ASP A 307 -15.66 10.88 -7.11
CA ASP A 307 -16.23 11.39 -5.85
C ASP A 307 -16.02 10.34 -4.76
N ILE A 308 -15.18 10.67 -3.78
CA ILE A 308 -14.80 9.75 -2.69
C ILE A 308 -15.50 10.08 -1.36
N SER A 309 -16.50 10.97 -1.39
CA SER A 309 -17.23 11.43 -0.20
C SER A 309 -17.95 10.29 0.52
N ASP A 310 -18.54 9.36 -0.24
CA ASP A 310 -19.31 8.21 0.27
C ASP A 310 -18.55 6.87 0.25
N ARG A 311 -17.43 6.78 -0.51
CA ARG A 311 -16.81 5.49 -0.86
C ARG A 311 -15.51 5.19 -0.14
N GLY A 312 -14.74 6.21 0.24
CA GLY A 312 -13.44 6.01 0.90
C GLY A 312 -12.43 5.15 0.11
N GLN A 313 -12.67 4.91 -1.19
CA GLN A 313 -11.88 4.01 -2.01
C GLN A 313 -11.27 4.79 -3.18
N LEU A 314 -9.95 5.04 -3.07
CA LEU A 314 -9.02 5.15 -4.19
C LEU A 314 -8.25 3.83 -4.12
N GLY A 315 -8.54 2.86 -4.99
CA GLY A 315 -8.22 1.46 -4.67
C GLY A 315 -7.83 0.66 -5.88
N ASP A 316 -8.79 0.41 -6.75
CA ASP A 316 -8.67 -0.69 -7.70
C ASP A 316 -8.05 -0.19 -9.01
N PHE A 317 -7.16 -0.99 -9.58
CA PHE A 317 -6.29 -0.70 -10.74
C PHE A 317 -4.92 -0.08 -10.40
N ALA A 318 -3.92 -0.96 -10.48
CA ALA A 318 -2.55 -0.62 -10.85
C ALA A 318 -2.23 -1.34 -12.18
N GLU A 319 -3.17 -1.34 -13.12
CA GLU A 319 -2.86 -1.80 -14.48
C GLU A 319 -2.09 -0.69 -15.19
N GLY A 320 -0.84 -0.97 -15.55
CA GLY A 320 -0.05 -0.05 -16.37
C GLY A 320 0.92 0.86 -15.63
N ILE A 321 1.44 0.47 -14.45
CA ILE A 321 2.71 1.05 -13.98
C ILE A 321 3.81 0.55 -14.92
N GLY A 322 3.98 1.26 -16.02
CA GLY A 322 5.03 1.04 -17.00
C GLY A 322 6.39 1.26 -16.35
N VAL A 323 7.26 0.27 -16.55
CA VAL A 323 8.71 0.37 -16.42
C VAL A 323 9.24 1.42 -17.40
#